data_AF-A0A6J3RZT8-F1
#
_entry.id   AF-A0A6J3RZT8-F1
#
_cell.length_a   1.000
_cell.length_b   1.000
_cell.length_c   1.000
_cell.angle_alpha   90.00
_cell.angle_beta   90.00
_cell.angle_gamma   90.00
#
_symmetry.space_group_name_H-M   'P 1'
#
loop_
_entity.id
_entity.type
_entity.pdbx_description
1 polymer ?
#
loop_
_entity_poly.entity_id
_entity_poly.type
_entity_poly.pdbx_seq_one_letter_code
_entity_poly.pdbx_strand_id
1 'polypeptide(L)'
;MMAAPEPEVQAPAAVSDLEWCEKSEETHDPQIELETTSPQEPPNPSEPLRPRVCVVPVVFPGPVSQEGCCRFTCELLKHIMYQRQQLPLPYEQLKHFYRKPPQAEEVVKKKPRATAEVSSRKCQQTLAELESVLSHLEGLFARTLVPRVLILLGGNALSPKEFYELDLSRLVPNSMDPSLSTAACLRRLFRAIFMADAFSELQVPPLMGTIVMAQGHRDCGEDWFRPKLNYRVPSRGHKLTVTLSCGRPAIPATAWEDYIWFQAPVTLKGFHE
;
A
#
# COMPACT_ATOMS: atom_id res chain seq x y z
N MET A 1 -67.03 17.21 -30.09
CA MET A 1 -67.16 17.39 -28.62
C MET A 1 -66.46 16.23 -27.94
N MET A 2 -65.47 16.56 -27.09
CA MET A 2 -64.91 15.82 -25.95
C MET A 2 -64.55 14.33 -26.16
N ALA A 3 -63.27 13.95 -26.31
CA ALA A 3 -62.19 13.93 -25.32
C ALA A 3 -62.51 13.06 -24.09
N ALA A 4 -61.87 11.89 -24.01
CA ALA A 4 -61.74 11.06 -22.81
C ALA A 4 -60.30 11.21 -22.29
N PRO A 5 -60.07 11.51 -21.00
CA PRO A 5 -58.71 11.70 -20.49
C PRO A 5 -58.11 10.40 -19.94
N GLU A 6 -56.79 10.30 -20.06
CA GLU A 6 -55.88 9.32 -19.47
C GLU A 6 -55.80 9.44 -17.94
N PRO A 7 -55.39 8.38 -17.21
CA PRO A 7 -54.82 8.52 -15.89
C PRO A 7 -53.29 8.40 -15.96
N GLU A 8 -52.61 9.42 -15.46
CA GLU A 8 -51.16 9.40 -15.22
C GLU A 8 -50.90 9.78 -13.75
N VAL A 9 -49.89 9.11 -13.16
CA VAL A 9 -48.85 9.69 -12.26
C VAL A 9 -48.86 9.40 -10.73
N GLN A 10 -47.75 8.73 -10.35
CA GLN A 10 -46.83 8.86 -9.18
C GLN A 10 -47.14 8.32 -7.76
N ALA A 11 -46.38 7.27 -7.43
CA ALA A 11 -45.29 7.12 -6.44
C ALA A 11 -45.40 7.69 -4.98
N PRO A 12 -44.84 6.98 -3.97
CA PRO A 12 -45.06 7.25 -2.55
C PRO A 12 -43.95 8.09 -1.87
N ALA A 13 -44.31 8.77 -0.78
CA ALA A 13 -43.38 9.43 0.13
C ALA A 13 -43.70 9.11 1.61
N ALA A 14 -42.71 8.50 2.27
CA ALA A 14 -42.05 8.93 3.51
C ALA A 14 -42.71 8.79 4.92
N VAL A 15 -41.85 8.28 5.81
CA VAL A 15 -41.61 8.53 7.27
C VAL A 15 -42.32 7.70 8.34
N SER A 16 -41.45 7.26 9.26
CA SER A 16 -41.50 6.44 10.46
C SER A 16 -42.27 7.03 11.66
N ASP A 17 -42.68 6.17 12.59
CA ASP A 17 -42.45 6.31 14.05
C ASP A 17 -42.95 5.06 14.80
N LEU A 18 -42.10 4.50 15.67
CA LEU A 18 -42.49 3.47 16.64
C LEU A 18 -41.67 3.70 17.92
N GLU A 19 -42.35 4.28 18.89
CA GLU A 19 -41.90 4.67 20.23
C GLU A 19 -41.61 3.44 21.12
N TRP A 20 -40.60 3.54 22.00
CA TRP A 20 -40.48 2.66 23.17
C TRP A 20 -40.15 3.45 24.44
N CYS A 21 -41.02 3.24 25.43
CA CYS A 21 -41.19 3.75 26.80
C CYS A 21 -39.98 4.18 27.65
N GLU A 22 -40.16 5.30 28.36
CA GLU A 22 -39.62 5.55 29.70
C GLU A 22 -40.63 5.09 30.79
N LYS A 23 -40.14 4.38 31.82
CA LYS A 23 -40.72 4.43 33.16
C LYS A 23 -39.69 4.05 34.22
N SER A 24 -39.50 4.94 35.19
CA SER A 24 -38.67 4.79 36.38
C SER A 24 -39.52 4.35 37.58
N GLU A 25 -38.95 3.58 38.52
CA GLU A 25 -39.02 3.80 39.99
C GLU A 25 -38.21 2.73 40.78
N GLU A 26 -37.63 3.18 41.90
CA GLU A 26 -36.74 2.52 42.90
C GLU A 26 -37.45 1.37 43.68
N THR A 27 -36.89 0.52 44.56
CA THR A 27 -35.75 0.55 45.50
C THR A 27 -35.52 -0.89 46.03
N HIS A 28 -34.27 -1.29 46.36
CA HIS A 28 -33.82 -1.99 47.59
C HIS A 28 -32.56 -2.87 47.41
N ASP A 29 -31.54 -2.51 48.19
CA ASP A 29 -30.29 -3.21 48.51
C ASP A 29 -30.52 -4.38 49.51
N PRO A 30 -29.62 -5.37 49.65
CA PRO A 30 -28.46 -5.17 50.54
C PRO A 30 -27.12 -5.86 50.13
N GLN A 31 -26.07 -5.04 50.04
CA GLN A 31 -24.84 -5.01 50.88
C GLN A 31 -23.79 -6.17 50.87
N ILE A 32 -22.51 -5.72 50.76
CA ILE A 32 -21.19 -6.31 51.18
C ILE A 32 -20.51 -7.18 50.08
N GLU A 33 -19.26 -6.98 49.60
CA GLU A 33 -18.01 -6.55 50.23
C GLU A 33 -16.97 -6.00 49.21
N LEU A 34 -16.20 -5.03 49.71
CA LEU A 34 -14.92 -4.42 49.33
C LEU A 34 -13.92 -5.21 48.44
N GLU A 35 -13.52 -4.65 47.28
CA GLU A 35 -12.12 -4.68 46.79
C GLU A 35 -11.79 -3.39 46.03
N THR A 36 -10.80 -2.65 46.54
CA THR A 36 -10.38 -1.33 46.08
C THR A 36 -9.33 -1.48 44.98
N THR A 37 -9.67 -1.13 43.74
CA THR A 37 -8.73 -1.04 42.63
C THR A 37 -7.86 0.22 42.75
N SER A 38 -6.54 0.02 42.72
CA SER A 38 -5.50 1.04 42.72
C SER A 38 -5.71 2.10 41.63
N PRO A 39 -5.43 3.40 41.88
CA PRO A 39 -5.43 4.41 40.83
C PRO A 39 -4.28 4.16 39.84
N GLN A 40 -4.60 4.20 38.55
CA GLN A 40 -3.63 4.20 37.45
C GLN A 40 -2.69 5.41 37.57
N GLU A 41 -1.40 5.11 37.63
CA GLU A 41 -0.31 6.07 37.56
C GLU A 41 -0.29 6.74 36.16
N PRO A 42 -0.10 8.06 36.07
CA PRO A 42 -0.03 8.74 34.78
C PRO A 42 1.21 8.27 33.99
N PRO A 43 1.15 8.18 32.65
CA PRO A 43 2.26 7.66 31.87
C PRO A 43 3.49 8.58 31.98
N ASN A 44 4.62 7.99 32.39
CA ASN A 44 5.91 8.64 32.52
C ASN A 44 6.36 9.23 31.16
N PRO A 45 6.77 10.51 31.07
CA PRO A 45 7.08 11.19 29.81
C PRO A 45 8.47 10.85 29.22
N SER A 46 9.17 9.83 29.72
CA SER A 46 10.59 9.58 29.43
C SER A 46 10.91 8.18 28.91
N GLU A 47 9.92 7.41 28.44
CA GLU A 47 10.22 6.22 27.64
C GLU A 47 10.54 6.62 26.19
N PRO A 48 11.70 6.23 25.61
CA PRO A 48 11.91 6.38 24.18
C PRO A 48 10.83 5.57 23.47
N LEU A 49 9.92 6.27 22.80
CA LEU A 49 8.86 5.71 21.98
C LEU A 49 9.48 4.65 21.06
N ARG A 50 9.29 3.37 21.42
CA ARG A 50 9.59 2.28 20.49
C ARG A 50 8.85 2.62 19.19
N PRO A 51 9.50 2.60 18.01
CA PRO A 51 8.80 2.83 16.77
C PRO A 51 7.67 1.82 16.67
N ARG A 52 6.44 2.27 16.94
CA ARG A 52 5.26 1.42 16.81
C ARG A 52 5.10 1.16 15.33
N VAL A 53 4.98 -0.11 14.97
CA VAL A 53 4.60 -0.50 13.62
C VAL A 53 3.30 0.19 13.29
N CYS A 54 3.27 1.02 12.24
CA CYS A 54 2.05 1.63 11.77
C CYS A 54 1.25 0.60 10.97
N VAL A 55 -0.03 0.42 11.30
CA VAL A 55 -0.93 -0.49 10.58
C VAL A 55 -2.08 0.32 10.02
N VAL A 56 -2.21 0.33 8.70
CA VAL A 56 -3.20 1.13 7.97
C VAL A 56 -4.18 0.19 7.26
N PRO A 57 -5.38 -0.05 7.85
CA PRO A 57 -6.42 -0.80 7.18
C PRO A 57 -7.10 0.07 6.12
N VAL A 58 -7.31 -0.48 4.93
CA VAL A 58 -8.06 0.15 3.85
C VAL A 58 -9.18 -0.79 3.42
N VAL A 59 -10.41 -0.38 3.69
CA VAL A 59 -11.61 -1.12 3.30
C VAL A 59 -12.21 -0.47 2.05
N PHE A 60 -12.20 -1.19 0.94
CA PHE A 60 -12.88 -0.79 -0.29
C PHE A 60 -14.37 -1.17 -0.24
N PRO A 61 -15.27 -0.32 -0.77
CA PRO A 61 -16.72 -0.57 -0.75
C PRO A 61 -17.19 -1.63 -1.75
N GLY A 62 -16.26 -2.37 -2.35
CA GLY A 62 -16.52 -3.27 -3.46
C GLY A 62 -15.25 -4.01 -3.88
N PRO A 63 -15.38 -4.97 -4.80
CA PRO A 63 -14.26 -5.77 -5.26
C PRO A 63 -13.30 -4.95 -6.13
N VAL A 64 -12.05 -5.43 -6.20
CA VAL A 64 -10.98 -4.82 -6.97
C VAL A 64 -10.40 -5.85 -7.93
N SER A 65 -9.97 -5.40 -9.10
CA SER A 65 -9.34 -6.28 -10.08
C SER A 65 -7.92 -6.65 -9.68
N GLN A 66 -7.41 -7.74 -10.27
CA GLN A 66 -6.02 -8.16 -10.14
C GLN A 66 -5.05 -7.10 -10.68
N GLU A 67 -5.40 -6.48 -11.81
CA GLU A 67 -4.68 -5.31 -12.35
C GLU A 67 -4.66 -4.16 -11.34
N GLY A 68 -5.79 -3.90 -10.65
CA GLY A 68 -5.87 -2.93 -9.57
C GLY A 68 -4.86 -3.22 -8.45
N CYS A 69 -4.75 -4.48 -8.03
CA CYS A 69 -3.77 -4.91 -7.01
C CYS A 69 -2.33 -4.67 -7.46
N CYS A 70 -2.04 -4.94 -8.74
CA CYS A 70 -0.74 -4.62 -9.32
C CYS A 70 -0.48 -3.10 -9.27
N ARG A 71 -1.45 -2.28 -9.67
CA ARG A 71 -1.33 -0.82 -9.63
C ARG A 71 -1.14 -0.30 -8.20
N PHE A 72 -1.85 -0.85 -7.20
CA PHE A 72 -1.65 -0.47 -5.80
C PHE A 72 -0.20 -0.72 -5.36
N THR A 73 0.34 -1.88 -5.73
CA THR A 73 1.72 -2.25 -5.43
C THR A 73 2.73 -1.32 -6.11
N CYS A 74 2.58 -1.11 -7.42
CA CYS A 74 3.46 -0.25 -8.20
C CYS A 74 3.44 1.20 -7.72
N GLU A 75 2.27 1.77 -7.46
CA GLU A 75 2.17 3.14 -6.96
C GLU A 75 2.69 3.26 -5.52
N LEU A 76 2.46 2.27 -4.66
CA LEU A 76 2.99 2.27 -3.30
C LEU A 76 4.53 2.22 -3.30
N LEU A 77 5.14 1.40 -4.15
CA LEU A 77 6.60 1.36 -4.33
C LEU A 77 7.15 2.72 -4.72
N LYS A 78 6.59 3.35 -5.76
CA LYS A 78 6.99 4.69 -6.20
C LYS A 78 6.86 5.71 -5.08
N HIS A 79 5.75 5.66 -4.34
CA HIS A 79 5.47 6.57 -3.25
C HIS A 79 6.48 6.40 -2.10
N ILE A 80 6.75 5.17 -1.67
CA ILE A 80 7.75 4.89 -0.62
C ILE A 80 9.13 5.36 -1.06
N MET A 81 9.56 5.05 -2.29
CA MET A 81 10.87 5.47 -2.78
C MET A 81 11.02 7.00 -2.75
N TYR A 82 9.96 7.75 -3.07
CA TYR A 82 9.98 9.21 -2.96
C TYR A 82 9.95 9.70 -1.52
N GLN A 83 9.00 9.24 -0.70
CA GLN A 83 8.85 9.66 0.71
C GLN A 83 10.09 9.33 1.56
N ARG A 84 10.78 8.24 1.24
CA ARG A 84 12.04 7.85 1.88
C ARG A 84 13.28 8.42 1.20
N GLN A 85 13.11 9.46 0.36
CA GLN A 85 14.20 10.22 -0.25
C GLN A 85 15.19 9.35 -1.05
N GLN A 86 14.70 8.23 -1.59
CA GLN A 86 15.45 7.38 -2.51
C GLN A 86 15.33 7.87 -3.95
N LEU A 87 14.35 8.73 -4.22
CA LEU A 87 14.16 9.45 -5.48
C LEU A 87 14.06 10.94 -5.17
N PRO A 88 14.67 11.83 -5.99
CA PRO A 88 14.65 13.27 -5.73
C PRO A 88 13.30 13.92 -6.06
N LEU A 89 12.49 13.28 -6.91
CA LEU A 89 11.14 13.71 -7.27
C LEU A 89 10.23 12.47 -7.41
N PRO A 90 8.89 12.64 -7.36
CA PRO A 90 7.97 11.56 -7.67
C PRO A 90 8.28 10.94 -9.04
N TYR A 91 8.23 9.61 -9.12
CA TYR A 91 8.63 8.85 -10.31
C TYR A 91 7.95 9.34 -11.61
N GLU A 92 6.66 9.69 -11.57
CA GLU A 92 5.96 10.21 -12.75
C GLU A 92 6.55 11.54 -13.26
N GLN A 93 7.05 12.41 -12.36
CA GLN A 93 7.75 13.63 -12.74
C GLN A 93 9.15 13.34 -13.31
N LEU A 94 9.88 12.38 -12.73
CA LEU A 94 11.20 11.99 -13.20
C LEU A 94 11.19 11.47 -14.64
N LYS A 95 10.14 10.74 -15.03
CA LYS A 95 9.94 10.30 -16.42
C LYS A 95 9.85 11.43 -17.42
N HIS A 96 9.45 12.64 -17.01
CA HIS A 96 9.44 13.81 -17.89
C HIS A 96 10.81 14.48 -17.99
N PHE A 97 11.51 14.64 -16.86
CA PHE A 97 12.80 15.34 -16.82
C PHE A 97 13.96 14.52 -17.41
N TYR A 98 13.96 13.20 -17.22
CA TYR A 98 15.05 12.32 -17.65
C TYR A 98 14.71 11.48 -18.87
N ARG A 99 13.58 11.78 -19.55
CA ARG A 99 13.27 11.19 -20.85
C ARG A 99 14.39 11.56 -21.82
N LYS A 100 15.04 10.58 -22.43
CA LYS A 100 15.99 10.85 -23.52
C LYS A 100 15.28 11.68 -24.58
N PRO A 101 15.77 12.88 -24.96
CA PRO A 101 15.22 13.58 -26.10
C PRO A 101 15.38 12.67 -27.34
N PRO A 102 14.39 12.63 -28.24
CA PRO A 102 14.60 12.02 -29.54
C PRO A 102 15.81 12.72 -30.17
N GLN A 103 16.68 11.95 -30.82
CA GLN A 103 17.86 12.49 -31.49
C GLN A 103 17.43 13.46 -32.60
N ALA A 104 17.27 14.73 -32.23
CA ALA A 104 17.04 15.84 -33.13
C ALA A 104 18.12 16.87 -32.80
N GLU A 105 19.15 16.82 -33.65
CA GLU A 105 20.13 17.83 -33.98
C GLU A 105 20.92 18.49 -32.82
N GLU A 106 22.24 18.22 -32.87
CA GLU A 106 23.25 19.14 -32.38
C GLU A 106 22.85 20.58 -32.71
N VAL A 107 22.94 21.49 -31.72
CA VAL A 107 23.68 22.75 -31.84
C VAL A 107 23.54 23.51 -30.53
N VAL A 108 24.71 23.76 -29.92
CA VAL A 108 25.04 24.97 -29.14
C VAL A 108 24.77 24.98 -27.62
N LYS A 109 25.91 24.81 -26.93
CA LYS A 109 26.47 25.62 -25.82
C LYS A 109 26.43 25.09 -24.37
N LYS A 110 27.69 24.95 -23.91
CA LYS A 110 28.30 25.25 -22.59
C LYS A 110 28.17 24.22 -21.47
N LYS A 111 29.36 23.79 -21.02
CA LYS A 111 29.73 23.02 -19.81
C LYS A 111 29.29 23.78 -18.54
N PRO A 112 28.94 23.08 -17.44
CA PRO A 112 29.81 22.10 -16.75
C PRO A 112 29.33 20.65 -16.94
N ARG A 113 29.75 20.02 -18.04
CA ARG A 113 29.13 18.79 -18.55
C ARG A 113 29.60 17.48 -17.92
N ALA A 114 30.77 17.37 -17.29
CA ALA A 114 31.27 16.05 -16.89
C ALA A 114 30.52 15.44 -15.68
N THR A 115 30.30 16.21 -14.61
CA THR A 115 29.61 15.73 -13.40
C THR A 115 28.10 15.64 -13.59
N ALA A 116 27.50 16.61 -14.27
CA ALA A 116 26.07 16.61 -14.61
C ALA A 116 25.68 15.54 -15.64
N GLU A 117 26.56 15.21 -16.61
CA GLU A 117 26.29 14.08 -17.52
C GLU A 117 26.44 12.73 -16.80
N VAL A 118 27.38 12.60 -15.86
CA VAL A 118 27.55 11.36 -15.08
C VAL A 118 26.39 11.17 -14.09
N SER A 119 25.90 12.23 -13.43
CA SER A 119 24.72 12.17 -12.55
C SER A 119 23.45 11.83 -13.35
N SER A 120 23.28 12.43 -14.52
CA SER A 120 22.18 12.12 -15.45
C SER A 120 22.20 10.66 -15.91
N ARG A 121 23.36 10.09 -16.25
CA ARG A 121 23.47 8.66 -16.62
C ARG A 121 23.12 7.73 -15.46
N LYS A 122 23.58 8.03 -14.25
CA LYS A 122 23.27 7.24 -13.05
C LYS A 122 21.77 7.31 -12.70
N CYS A 123 21.16 8.48 -12.87
CA CYS A 123 19.72 8.67 -12.76
C CYS A 123 18.96 7.82 -13.78
N GLN A 124 19.31 7.91 -15.07
CA GLN A 124 18.68 7.12 -16.14
C GLN A 124 18.80 5.61 -15.90
N GLN A 125 19.96 5.14 -15.44
CA GLN A 125 20.16 3.72 -15.12
C GLN A 125 19.24 3.27 -13.98
N THR A 126 19.15 4.07 -12.91
CA THR A 126 18.29 3.75 -11.77
C THR A 126 16.81 3.76 -12.17
N LEU A 127 16.39 4.72 -12.98
CA LEU A 127 15.03 4.80 -13.50
C LEU A 127 14.69 3.60 -14.39
N ALA A 128 15.64 3.14 -15.23
CA ALA A 128 15.48 1.94 -16.05
C ALA A 128 15.36 0.67 -15.20
N GLU A 129 16.13 0.56 -14.11
CA GLU A 129 16.02 -0.55 -13.15
C GLU A 129 14.66 -0.53 -12.45
N LEU A 130 14.17 0.64 -12.04
CA LEU A 130 12.83 0.80 -11.45
C LEU A 130 11.73 0.44 -12.46
N GLU A 131 11.82 0.92 -13.70
CA GLU A 131 10.91 0.53 -14.79
C GLU A 131 10.91 -0.98 -15.02
N SER A 132 12.09 -1.61 -14.99
CA SER A 132 12.21 -3.06 -15.09
C SER A 132 11.49 -3.76 -13.93
N VAL A 133 11.69 -3.34 -12.68
CA VAL A 133 10.97 -3.92 -11.53
C VAL A 133 9.45 -3.74 -11.66
N LEU A 134 8.99 -2.56 -12.05
CA LEU A 134 7.56 -2.27 -12.23
C LEU A 134 6.94 -3.15 -13.33
N SER A 135 7.62 -3.32 -14.47
CA SER A 135 7.15 -4.17 -15.57
C SER A 135 7.12 -5.65 -15.19
N HIS A 136 8.11 -6.15 -14.45
CA HIS A 136 8.10 -7.54 -13.99
C HIS A 136 7.08 -7.78 -12.86
N LEU A 137 6.76 -6.77 -12.04
CA LEU A 137 5.61 -6.84 -11.14
C LEU A 137 4.32 -7.03 -11.93
N GLU A 138 4.09 -6.27 -13.01
CA GLU A 138 2.93 -6.47 -13.88
C GLU A 138 2.89 -7.90 -14.44
N GLY A 139 4.03 -8.44 -14.88
CA GLY A 139 4.15 -9.84 -15.32
C GLY A 139 3.80 -10.85 -14.23
N LEU A 140 4.33 -10.70 -13.02
CA LEU A 140 4.06 -11.59 -11.89
C LEU A 140 2.57 -11.55 -11.51
N PHE A 141 2.01 -10.34 -11.38
CA PHE A 141 0.59 -10.15 -11.08
C PHE A 141 -0.31 -10.66 -12.20
N ALA A 142 0.14 -10.80 -13.45
CA ALA A 142 -0.64 -11.44 -14.50
C ALA A 142 -0.63 -12.98 -14.40
N ARG A 143 0.42 -13.57 -13.82
CA ARG A 143 0.63 -15.02 -13.70
C ARG A 143 -0.01 -15.64 -12.46
N THR A 144 -0.07 -14.90 -11.36
CA THR A 144 -0.55 -15.39 -10.07
C THR A 144 -1.21 -14.29 -9.25
N LEU A 145 -2.07 -14.70 -8.33
CA LEU A 145 -2.44 -13.85 -7.21
C LEU A 145 -1.22 -13.53 -6.37
N VAL A 146 -1.25 -12.39 -5.68
CA VAL A 146 -0.16 -11.93 -4.82
C VAL A 146 -0.77 -11.55 -3.48
N PRO A 147 -0.70 -12.40 -2.45
CA PRO A 147 -1.33 -12.10 -1.16
C PRO A 147 -0.55 -11.05 -0.37
N ARG A 148 0.78 -10.98 -0.50
CA ARG A 148 1.62 -10.02 0.25
C ARG A 148 2.79 -9.54 -0.60
N VAL A 149 3.16 -8.28 -0.41
CA VAL A 149 4.34 -7.65 -1.00
C VAL A 149 5.17 -6.99 0.09
N LEU A 150 6.49 -7.13 0.01
CA LEU A 150 7.46 -6.44 0.85
C LEU A 150 8.34 -5.51 0.02
N ILE A 151 8.55 -4.31 0.56
CA ILE A 151 9.47 -3.32 0.03
C ILE A 151 10.49 -3.05 1.14
N LEU A 152 11.72 -3.53 0.93
CA LEU A 152 12.77 -3.58 1.95
C LEU A 152 13.87 -2.56 1.60
N LEU A 153 14.19 -1.64 2.50
CA LEU A 153 15.18 -0.60 2.30
C LEU A 153 16.40 -0.82 3.21
N GLY A 154 17.58 -0.78 2.61
CA GLY A 154 18.88 -0.92 3.27
C GLY A 154 19.14 -2.34 3.78
N GLY A 155 20.40 -2.62 4.14
CA GLY A 155 20.78 -3.95 4.63
C GLY A 155 20.60 -5.02 3.56
N ASN A 156 19.92 -6.12 3.91
CA ASN A 156 19.59 -7.22 2.99
C ASN A 156 18.15 -7.70 3.23
N ALA A 157 17.66 -8.63 2.41
CA ALA A 157 16.28 -9.11 2.48
C ALA A 157 15.86 -9.73 3.83
N LEU A 158 16.79 -10.32 4.60
CA LEU A 158 16.54 -10.95 5.90
C LEU A 158 16.67 -9.96 7.07
N SER A 159 17.49 -8.93 6.92
CA SER A 159 17.75 -7.91 7.92
C SER A 159 17.79 -6.52 7.28
N PRO A 160 16.63 -5.98 6.86
CA PRO A 160 16.54 -4.65 6.29
C PRO A 160 16.76 -3.58 7.37
N LYS A 161 17.14 -2.37 6.96
CA LYS A 161 17.12 -1.22 7.89
C LYS A 161 15.70 -0.82 8.20
N GLU A 162 14.87 -0.78 7.16
CA GLU A 162 13.42 -0.59 7.28
C GLU A 162 12.67 -1.36 6.18
N PHE A 163 11.43 -1.76 6.45
CA PHE A 163 10.59 -2.40 5.45
C PHE A 163 9.11 -2.04 5.59
N TYR A 164 8.41 -2.16 4.46
CA TYR A 164 7.00 -1.85 4.28
C TYR A 164 6.31 -3.09 3.73
N GLU A 165 5.10 -3.33 4.22
CA GLU A 165 4.28 -4.46 3.82
C GLU A 165 2.96 -3.98 3.22
N LEU A 166 2.57 -4.59 2.10
CA LEU A 166 1.24 -4.48 1.52
C LEU A 166 0.56 -5.85 1.58
N ASP A 167 -0.48 -5.96 2.40
CA ASP A 167 -1.28 -7.15 2.57
C ASP A 167 -2.54 -7.06 1.69
N LEU A 168 -2.60 -7.96 0.70
CA LEU A 168 -3.64 -8.12 -0.30
C LEU A 168 -4.46 -9.40 -0.07
N SER A 169 -4.13 -10.19 0.96
CA SER A 169 -4.68 -11.54 1.20
C SER A 169 -6.18 -11.58 1.46
N ARG A 170 -6.78 -10.43 1.79
CA ARG A 170 -8.22 -10.27 2.05
C ARG A 170 -9.00 -9.71 0.86
N LEU A 171 -8.33 -9.52 -0.28
CA LEU A 171 -8.98 -9.14 -1.53
C LEU A 171 -9.39 -10.42 -2.27
N VAL A 172 -10.67 -10.53 -2.58
CA VAL A 172 -11.20 -11.65 -3.37
C VAL A 172 -10.93 -11.37 -4.84
N PRO A 173 -10.12 -12.18 -5.53
CA PRO A 173 -9.99 -12.09 -6.98
C PRO A 173 -11.21 -12.75 -7.64
N ASN A 174 -11.71 -12.17 -8.73
CA ASN A 174 -12.84 -12.71 -9.51
C ASN A 174 -14.19 -12.80 -8.78
N SER A 175 -14.64 -11.70 -8.20
CA SER A 175 -16.10 -11.53 -8.07
C SER A 175 -16.73 -11.39 -9.45
N MET A 176 -17.90 -11.99 -9.67
CA MET A 176 -18.75 -11.70 -10.83
C MET A 176 -19.16 -10.21 -10.91
N ASP A 177 -19.09 -9.51 -9.77
CA ASP A 177 -19.41 -8.10 -9.65
C ASP A 177 -18.38 -7.22 -10.38
N PRO A 178 -18.81 -6.08 -10.95
CA PRO A 178 -17.91 -5.14 -11.60
C PRO A 178 -16.88 -4.61 -10.60
N SER A 179 -15.61 -4.62 -11.00
CA SER A 179 -14.53 -4.07 -10.18
C SER A 179 -14.67 -2.56 -10.02
N LEU A 180 -14.35 -2.04 -8.85
CA LEU A 180 -14.24 -0.61 -8.62
C LEU A 180 -13.17 0.03 -9.51
N SER A 181 -13.33 1.34 -9.77
CA SER A 181 -12.29 2.13 -10.43
C SER A 181 -10.98 2.07 -9.64
N THR A 182 -9.91 1.59 -10.29
CA THR A 182 -8.56 1.53 -9.73
C THR A 182 -8.09 2.89 -9.23
N ALA A 183 -8.40 3.97 -9.96
CA ALA A 183 -8.03 5.33 -9.57
C ALA A 183 -8.72 5.78 -8.27
N ALA A 184 -10.00 5.43 -8.08
CA ALA A 184 -10.72 5.74 -6.84
C ALA A 184 -10.14 4.96 -5.65
N CYS A 185 -9.79 3.70 -5.86
CA CYS A 185 -9.15 2.86 -4.85
C CYS A 185 -7.77 3.38 -4.46
N LEU A 186 -6.93 3.77 -5.43
CA LEU A 186 -5.63 4.40 -5.19
C LEU A 186 -5.75 5.68 -4.34
N ARG A 187 -6.70 6.57 -4.68
CA ARG A 187 -6.94 7.77 -3.87
C ARG A 187 -7.33 7.44 -2.44
N ARG A 188 -8.19 6.44 -2.24
CA ARG A 188 -8.60 5.99 -0.90
C ARG A 188 -7.41 5.40 -0.11
N LEU A 189 -6.60 4.57 -0.77
CA LEU A 189 -5.39 3.98 -0.19
C LEU A 189 -4.41 5.06 0.26
N PHE A 190 -4.03 5.99 -0.63
CA PHE A 190 -3.08 7.04 -0.28
C PHE A 190 -3.63 8.05 0.72
N ARG A 191 -4.95 8.34 0.69
CA ARG A 191 -5.58 9.13 1.74
C ARG A 191 -5.46 8.46 3.10
N ALA A 192 -5.68 7.15 3.19
CA ALA A 192 -5.55 6.42 4.45
C ALA A 192 -4.10 6.44 4.98
N ILE A 193 -3.12 6.20 4.11
CA ILE A 193 -1.68 6.30 4.46
C ILE A 193 -1.32 7.71 4.94
N PHE A 194 -1.81 8.74 4.24
CA PHE A 194 -1.58 10.13 4.62
C PHE A 194 -2.19 10.48 5.98
N MET A 195 -3.46 10.10 6.21
CA MET A 195 -4.14 10.36 7.49
C MET A 195 -3.50 9.59 8.67
N ALA A 196 -2.83 8.48 8.40
CA ALA A 196 -2.09 7.69 9.40
C ALA A 196 -0.68 8.23 9.68
N ASP A 197 -0.26 9.30 9.00
CA ASP A 197 1.05 9.95 9.19
C ASP A 197 2.24 8.98 9.09
N ALA A 198 2.17 8.08 8.10
CA ALA A 198 3.05 6.91 8.01
C ALA A 198 4.53 7.20 7.67
N PHE A 199 4.84 8.42 7.23
CA PHE A 199 6.19 8.84 6.82
C PHE A 199 6.64 10.10 7.61
N SER A 200 6.39 10.09 8.92
CA SER A 200 6.60 11.23 9.82
C SER A 200 8.05 11.40 10.31
N GLU A 201 9.00 10.62 9.81
CA GLU A 201 10.39 10.73 10.25
C GLU A 201 11.03 12.07 9.82
N LEU A 202 11.48 12.83 10.81
CA LEU A 202 12.19 14.10 10.58
C LEU A 202 13.61 13.90 10.06
N GLN A 203 14.22 12.74 10.32
CA GLN A 203 15.57 12.46 9.88
C GLN A 203 15.58 12.01 8.42
N VAL A 204 16.37 12.70 7.60
CA VAL A 204 16.68 12.31 6.23
C VAL A 204 17.41 10.95 6.24
N PRO A 205 16.81 9.88 5.69
CA PRO A 205 17.49 8.60 5.59
C PRO A 205 18.63 8.68 4.55
N PRO A 206 19.70 7.89 4.69
CA PRO A 206 20.71 7.80 3.65
C PRO A 206 20.13 7.14 2.39
N LEU A 207 20.83 7.30 1.27
CA LEU A 207 20.56 6.51 0.08
C LEU A 207 20.79 5.02 0.39
N MET A 208 19.80 4.19 0.08
CA MET A 208 19.75 2.78 0.40
C MET A 208 19.46 1.97 -0.87
N GLY A 209 19.81 0.68 -0.81
CA GLY A 209 19.30 -0.30 -1.76
C GLY A 209 17.89 -0.72 -1.37
N THR A 210 16.99 -0.80 -2.34
CA THR A 210 15.62 -1.27 -2.17
C THR A 210 15.46 -2.63 -2.85
N ILE A 211 15.00 -3.61 -2.09
CA ILE A 211 14.65 -4.96 -2.55
C ILE A 211 13.13 -5.07 -2.54
N VAL A 212 12.56 -5.60 -3.63
CA VAL A 212 11.13 -5.89 -3.72
C VAL A 212 10.93 -7.39 -3.65
N MET A 213 10.00 -7.82 -2.81
CA MET A 213 9.57 -9.22 -2.72
C MET A 213 8.06 -9.31 -2.79
N ALA A 214 7.54 -10.36 -3.39
CA ALA A 214 6.11 -10.63 -3.45
C ALA A 214 5.86 -12.12 -3.27
N GLN A 215 4.72 -12.49 -2.69
CA GLN A 215 4.29 -13.88 -2.70
C GLN A 215 3.61 -14.23 -4.02
N GLY A 216 3.81 -15.47 -4.48
CA GLY A 216 3.16 -16.01 -5.66
C GLY A 216 3.00 -17.52 -5.54
N HIS A 217 2.08 -18.10 -6.30
CA HIS A 217 1.91 -19.55 -6.32
C HIS A 217 3.21 -20.22 -6.76
N ARG A 218 3.64 -21.29 -6.08
CA ARG A 218 4.92 -21.98 -6.36
C ARG A 218 5.08 -22.41 -7.83
N ASP A 219 3.98 -22.75 -8.49
CA ASP A 219 3.95 -23.23 -9.87
C ASP A 219 3.50 -22.14 -10.89
N CYS A 220 3.56 -20.86 -10.53
CA CYS A 220 3.13 -19.77 -11.43
C CYS A 220 4.02 -19.55 -12.68
N GLY A 221 5.14 -20.28 -12.78
CA GLY A 221 6.07 -20.18 -13.92
C GLY A 221 6.79 -18.83 -14.00
N GLU A 222 6.96 -18.14 -12.87
CA GLU A 222 7.75 -16.91 -12.78
C GLU A 222 9.24 -17.21 -12.98
N ASP A 223 9.88 -16.47 -13.88
CA ASP A 223 11.25 -16.71 -14.34
C ASP A 223 12.22 -15.58 -13.99
N TRP A 224 11.71 -14.36 -13.79
CA TRP A 224 12.51 -13.19 -13.46
C TRP A 224 12.71 -13.03 -11.96
N PHE A 225 11.62 -13.01 -11.17
CA PHE A 225 11.76 -13.06 -9.72
C PHE A 225 12.31 -14.41 -9.27
N ARG A 226 13.19 -14.39 -8.27
CA ARG A 226 13.85 -15.60 -7.75
C ARG A 226 13.11 -16.15 -6.53
N PRO A 227 12.72 -17.44 -6.51
CA PRO A 227 12.04 -18.03 -5.37
C PRO A 227 12.97 -18.08 -4.14
N LYS A 228 12.40 -17.85 -2.97
CA LYS A 228 13.05 -17.87 -1.66
C LYS A 228 12.25 -18.74 -0.68
N LEU A 229 12.36 -20.05 -0.88
CA LEU A 229 11.57 -21.07 -0.14
C LEU A 229 11.73 -21.00 1.39
N ASN A 230 12.92 -20.62 1.87
CA ASN A 230 13.22 -20.53 3.30
C ASN A 230 13.10 -19.12 3.87
N TYR A 231 12.54 -18.18 3.10
CA TYR A 231 12.41 -16.80 3.55
C TYR A 231 11.45 -16.69 4.73
N ARG A 232 11.82 -15.84 5.68
CA ARG A 232 10.95 -15.44 6.79
C ARG A 232 10.92 -13.92 6.84
N VAL A 233 9.74 -13.37 7.06
CA VAL A 233 9.55 -11.92 7.17
C VAL A 233 10.42 -11.38 8.31
N PRO A 234 11.19 -10.30 8.12
CA PRO A 234 12.05 -9.74 9.15
C PRO A 234 11.26 -9.28 10.37
N SER A 235 11.82 -9.51 11.56
CA SER A 235 11.21 -9.09 12.84
C SER A 235 11.59 -7.68 13.28
N ARG A 236 12.54 -7.03 12.58
CA ARG A 236 13.03 -5.67 12.88
C ARG A 236 12.95 -4.79 11.65
N GLY A 237 12.89 -3.48 11.87
CA GLY A 237 12.82 -2.49 10.79
C GLY A 237 11.41 -2.32 10.21
N HIS A 238 10.38 -2.93 10.80
CA HIS A 238 9.02 -2.81 10.28
C HIS A 238 8.48 -1.38 10.49
N LYS A 239 8.13 -0.70 9.40
CA LYS A 239 7.61 0.67 9.43
C LYS A 239 6.09 0.73 9.28
N LEU A 240 5.58 0.05 8.27
CA LEU A 240 4.19 0.17 7.86
C LEU A 240 3.68 -1.15 7.28
N THR A 241 2.51 -1.58 7.72
CA THR A 241 1.66 -2.54 7.00
C THR A 241 0.42 -1.83 6.49
N VAL A 242 0.16 -1.91 5.19
CA VAL A 242 -1.11 -1.50 4.59
C VAL A 242 -1.93 -2.75 4.31
N THR A 243 -3.08 -2.91 4.97
CA THR A 243 -3.94 -4.09 4.82
C THR A 243 -5.17 -3.73 4.00
N LEU A 244 -5.33 -4.33 2.83
CA LEU A 244 -6.45 -4.08 1.92
C LEU A 244 -7.55 -5.13 2.10
N SER A 245 -8.81 -4.71 2.08
CA SER A 245 -9.97 -5.60 2.15
C SER A 245 -11.18 -5.02 1.42
N CYS A 246 -12.17 -5.84 1.08
CA CYS A 246 -13.39 -5.44 0.38
C CYS A 246 -14.69 -5.72 1.17
N GLY A 247 -14.63 -5.71 2.51
CA GLY A 247 -15.80 -5.94 3.39
C GLY A 247 -16.38 -7.35 3.32
N ARG A 248 -15.70 -8.28 2.65
CA ARG A 248 -16.06 -9.70 2.51
C ARG A 248 -15.44 -10.52 3.64
N PRO A 249 -16.02 -11.70 3.97
CA PRO A 249 -15.43 -12.61 4.94
C PRO A 249 -13.99 -13.00 4.54
N ALA A 250 -13.15 -13.22 5.55
CA ALA A 250 -11.74 -13.51 5.36
C ALA A 250 -11.55 -14.79 4.53
N ILE A 251 -10.61 -14.74 3.58
CA ILE A 251 -10.16 -15.92 2.85
C ILE A 251 -9.45 -16.84 3.85
N PRO A 252 -9.74 -18.16 3.87
CA PRO A 252 -9.06 -19.10 4.74
C PRO A 252 -7.54 -19.04 4.57
N ALA A 253 -6.78 -19.16 5.66
CA ALA A 253 -5.32 -19.14 5.61
C ALA A 253 -4.75 -20.26 4.73
N THR A 254 -5.46 -21.38 4.61
CA THR A 254 -5.11 -22.53 3.76
C THR A 254 -5.03 -22.16 2.28
N ALA A 255 -5.72 -21.10 1.85
CA ALA A 255 -5.68 -20.63 0.46
C ALA A 255 -4.28 -20.16 0.00
N TRP A 256 -3.38 -19.85 0.95
CA TRP A 256 -2.06 -19.31 0.68
C TRP A 256 -0.92 -20.30 1.02
N GLU A 257 -1.21 -21.56 1.34
CA GLU A 257 -0.20 -22.58 1.72
C GLU A 257 0.79 -22.89 0.58
N ASP A 258 0.33 -22.85 -0.67
CA ASP A 258 1.18 -23.11 -1.83
C ASP A 258 1.93 -21.87 -2.34
N TYR A 259 1.80 -20.74 -1.64
CA TYR A 259 2.43 -19.48 -2.01
C TYR A 259 3.79 -19.31 -1.35
N ILE A 260 4.80 -19.00 -2.16
CA ILE A 260 6.18 -18.80 -1.72
C ILE A 260 6.63 -17.37 -1.99
N TRP A 261 7.69 -16.95 -1.32
CA TRP A 261 8.30 -15.64 -1.57
C TRP A 261 9.15 -15.65 -2.83
N PHE A 262 8.96 -14.63 -3.65
CA PHE A 262 9.75 -14.31 -4.84
C PHE A 262 10.46 -12.97 -4.60
N GLN A 263 11.75 -12.90 -4.91
CA GLN A 263 12.58 -11.70 -4.72
C GLN A 263 13.07 -11.17 -6.07
N ALA A 264 12.99 -9.86 -6.28
CA ALA A 264 13.58 -9.23 -7.45
C ALA A 264 15.10 -9.55 -7.52
N PRO A 265 15.63 -9.91 -8.71
CA PRO A 265 17.05 -10.23 -8.86
C PRO A 265 17.95 -8.99 -8.82
N VAL A 266 17.37 -7.79 -8.96
CA VAL A 266 18.07 -6.51 -8.90
C VAL A 266 17.73 -5.76 -7.61
N THR A 267 18.68 -4.96 -7.13
CA THR A 267 18.48 -4.05 -5.99
C THR A 267 18.45 -2.62 -6.51
N LEU A 268 17.31 -1.94 -6.37
CA LEU A 268 17.13 -0.56 -6.79
C LEU A 268 17.98 0.35 -5.91
N LYS A 269 18.84 1.20 -6.48
CA LYS A 269 19.67 2.10 -5.69
C LYS A 269 19.02 3.47 -5.59
N GLY A 270 18.85 4.01 -4.38
CA GLY A 270 18.45 5.40 -4.24
C GLY A 270 19.47 6.38 -4.87
N PHE A 271 18.99 7.52 -5.34
CA PHE A 271 19.85 8.60 -5.82
C PHE A 271 19.29 9.98 -5.43
N HIS A 272 20.21 10.94 -5.30
CA HIS A 272 19.94 12.36 -5.14
C HIS A 272 21.07 13.13 -5.84
N GLU A 273 20.78 14.35 -6.31
CA GLU A 273 21.76 15.32 -6.80
C GLU A 273 22.01 16.41 -5.75
#